data_AF-U9T6E4-F1
#
_entry.id   AF-U9T6E4-F1
#
_cell.length_a   1.000
_cell.length_b   1.000
_cell.length_c   1.000
_cell.angle_alpha   90.00
_cell.angle_beta   90.00
_cell.angle_gamma   90.00
#
_symmetry.space_group_name_H-M   'P 1'
#
loop_
_entity.id
_entity.type
_entity.pdbx_description
1 polymer ?
#
loop_
_entity_poly.entity_id
_entity_poly.type
_entity_poly.pdbx_seq_one_letter_code
_entity_poly.pdbx_strand_id
1 'polypeptide(L)'
;MTSTAHEDIIIRLQEFFKVPNNGVVDDPPIIVTGQVLHYVPGGNRVETAPSACVRPDVAFVPKPAASTVIPRPPGDTCGNPHARIMCEVTVGRSVGESGRKCLSWMREPYVRAVISIKILEPRLNMQEPTTGYFYRTMTAKLYRQGMPVQRWDFGNIKKYSGDPITDPPGYNAPNLAAYRITIPISEVFWDPPSPIPPGYTPAIPPNVVGINFVIDLYRIQRVALQAQTP
;
A
#
# COMPACT_ATOMS: atom_id res chain seq x y z
N MET A 1 6.90 -6.47 -19.51
CA MET A 1 5.61 -5.75 -19.60
C MET A 1 4.87 -5.95 -18.29
N THR A 2 4.33 -4.88 -17.73
CA THR A 2 3.49 -4.93 -16.53
C THR A 2 2.14 -5.55 -16.91
N SER A 3 1.68 -6.57 -16.18
CA SER A 3 0.40 -7.24 -16.50
C SER A 3 -0.78 -6.33 -16.18
N THR A 4 -1.89 -6.41 -16.93
CA THR A 4 -3.16 -5.70 -16.63
C THR A 4 -3.59 -5.86 -15.16
N ALA A 5 -3.48 -7.08 -14.63
CA ALA A 5 -3.76 -7.37 -13.22
C ALA A 5 -2.92 -6.56 -12.22
N HIS A 6 -1.68 -6.18 -12.57
CA HIS A 6 -0.85 -5.36 -11.70
C HIS A 6 -1.37 -3.92 -11.66
N GLU A 7 -1.69 -3.34 -12.82
CA GLU A 7 -2.21 -1.98 -12.92
C GLU A 7 -3.60 -1.82 -12.30
N ASP A 8 -4.53 -2.74 -12.56
CA ASP A 8 -5.88 -2.67 -11.99
C ASP A 8 -5.86 -2.71 -10.45
N ILE A 9 -4.90 -3.45 -9.88
CA ILE A 9 -4.74 -3.57 -8.43
C ILE A 9 -4.08 -2.33 -7.84
N ILE A 10 -3.13 -1.72 -8.56
CA ILE A 10 -2.61 -0.42 -8.19
C ILE A 10 -3.75 0.60 -8.17
N ILE A 11 -4.56 0.68 -9.22
CA ILE A 11 -5.70 1.60 -9.31
C ILE A 11 -6.63 1.37 -8.12
N ARG A 12 -7.03 0.12 -7.87
CA ARG A 12 -7.92 -0.20 -6.76
C ARG A 12 -7.33 0.17 -5.40
N LEU A 13 -6.03 -0.03 -5.22
CA LEU A 13 -5.34 0.35 -3.99
C LEU A 13 -5.29 1.87 -3.83
N GLN A 14 -5.03 2.61 -4.90
CA GLN A 14 -5.05 4.07 -4.90
C GLN A 14 -6.44 4.62 -4.54
N GLU A 15 -7.52 4.00 -5.04
CA GLU A 15 -8.90 4.39 -4.68
C GLU A 15 -9.15 4.31 -3.17
N PHE A 16 -8.68 3.24 -2.50
CA PHE A 16 -8.80 3.14 -1.04
C PHE A 16 -8.11 4.29 -0.30
N PHE A 17 -6.98 4.77 -0.81
CA PHE A 17 -6.26 5.91 -0.23
C PHE A 17 -6.88 7.27 -0.57
N LYS A 18 -7.68 7.36 -1.63
CA LYS A 18 -8.39 8.59 -2.00
C LYS A 18 -9.70 8.77 -1.23
N VAL A 19 -10.28 7.70 -0.66
CA VAL A 19 -11.55 7.78 0.09
C VAL A 19 -11.53 8.88 1.17
N PRO A 20 -10.48 9.04 2.00
CA PRO A 20 -10.47 10.08 3.01
C PRO A 20 -10.42 11.51 2.49
N ASN A 21 -10.15 11.74 1.20
CA ASN A 21 -10.25 13.08 0.60
C ASN A 21 -11.70 13.55 0.43
N ASN A 22 -12.70 12.74 0.79
CA ASN A 22 -14.11 13.14 0.78
C ASN A 22 -14.62 13.64 -0.59
N GLY A 23 -14.14 13.03 -1.68
CA GLY A 23 -14.50 13.44 -3.04
C GLY A 23 -13.83 14.73 -3.54
N VAL A 24 -12.91 15.32 -2.76
CA VAL A 24 -12.05 16.41 -3.26
C VAL A 24 -11.11 15.85 -4.32
N VAL A 25 -11.23 16.37 -5.54
CA VAL A 25 -10.44 15.94 -6.71
C VAL A 25 -9.28 16.89 -6.95
N ASP A 26 -9.54 18.19 -6.93
CA ASP A 26 -8.53 19.23 -7.11
C ASP A 26 -7.93 19.62 -5.76
N ASP A 27 -6.59 19.72 -5.72
CA ASP A 27 -5.80 20.01 -4.53
C ASP A 27 -6.19 19.20 -3.26
N PRO A 28 -6.28 17.86 -3.34
CA PRO A 28 -6.72 17.06 -2.21
C PRO A 28 -5.64 17.01 -1.11
N PRO A 29 -6.01 16.94 0.18
CA PRO A 29 -5.05 16.85 1.28
C PRO A 29 -4.12 15.64 1.23
N ILE A 30 -4.61 14.53 0.68
CA ILE A 30 -3.85 13.29 0.50
C ILE A 30 -3.63 13.08 -0.99
N ILE A 31 -2.38 13.18 -1.41
CA ILE A 31 -1.97 12.91 -2.78
C ILE A 31 -1.60 11.44 -2.91
N VAL A 32 -2.20 10.78 -3.88
CA VAL A 32 -1.98 9.36 -4.18
C VAL A 32 -1.46 9.24 -5.60
N THR A 33 -0.24 8.75 -5.74
CA THR A 33 0.47 8.66 -7.03
C THR A 33 0.99 7.25 -7.29
N GLY A 34 1.22 6.93 -8.56
CA GLY A 34 1.85 5.68 -9.00
C GLY A 34 3.38 5.75 -8.88
N GLN A 35 4.07 5.39 -9.96
CA GLN A 35 5.51 5.19 -10.07
C GLN A 35 6.37 6.47 -9.95
N VAL A 36 6.17 7.27 -8.91
CA VAL A 36 7.00 8.44 -8.59
C VAL A 36 8.36 7.98 -8.07
N LEU A 37 9.44 8.58 -8.54
CA LEU A 37 10.79 8.23 -8.15
C LEU A 37 11.12 8.81 -6.77
N HIS A 38 11.60 7.94 -5.89
CA HIS A 38 12.14 8.29 -4.59
C HIS A 38 13.60 7.84 -4.51
N TYR A 39 14.42 8.60 -3.80
CA TYR A 39 15.78 8.17 -3.51
C TYR A 39 15.77 6.93 -2.62
N VAL A 40 16.59 5.94 -2.98
CA VAL A 40 16.76 4.71 -2.20
C VAL A 40 17.42 5.06 -0.87
N PRO A 41 16.88 4.55 0.24
CA PRO A 41 17.44 4.76 1.57
C PRO A 41 18.85 4.18 1.68
N GLY A 42 19.87 5.02 1.93
CA GLY A 42 21.27 4.58 2.07
C GLY A 42 22.34 5.33 1.25
N GLY A 43 21.99 6.42 0.54
CA GLY A 43 22.97 7.47 0.21
C GLY A 43 23.65 7.45 -1.17
N ASN A 44 23.36 6.50 -2.06
CA ASN A 44 23.99 6.46 -3.40
C ASN A 44 23.20 7.17 -4.50
N ARG A 45 22.18 7.99 -4.16
CA ARG A 45 21.27 8.65 -5.12
C ARG A 45 20.61 7.70 -6.13
N VAL A 46 20.57 6.40 -5.86
CA VAL A 46 19.84 5.43 -6.67
C VAL A 46 18.36 5.73 -6.50
N GLU A 47 17.63 5.83 -7.59
CA GLU A 47 16.20 6.11 -7.56
C GLU A 47 15.41 4.82 -7.77
N THR A 48 14.30 4.67 -7.06
CA THR A 48 13.36 3.58 -7.31
C THR A 48 11.94 4.07 -7.06
N ALA A 49 10.99 3.45 -7.75
CA ALA A 49 9.58 3.82 -7.68
C ALA A 49 8.79 2.70 -6.99
N PRO A 50 7.96 3.01 -5.98
CA PRO A 50 6.95 2.08 -5.50
C PRO A 50 5.86 1.87 -6.57
N SER A 51 5.04 0.83 -6.40
CA SER A 51 3.85 0.62 -7.25
C SER A 51 2.83 1.75 -7.05
N ALA A 52 2.68 2.21 -5.81
CA ALA A 52 1.94 3.42 -5.47
C ALA A 52 2.53 4.05 -4.20
N CYS A 53 2.34 5.35 -4.04
CA CYS A 53 2.71 6.06 -2.84
C CYS A 53 1.65 7.08 -2.43
N VAL A 54 1.60 7.33 -1.12
CA VAL A 54 0.66 8.25 -0.49
C VAL A 54 1.46 9.29 0.28
N ARG A 55 1.21 10.55 -0.03
CA ARG A 55 1.88 11.69 0.57
C ARG A 55 0.87 12.77 0.94
N PRO A 56 1.18 13.62 1.92
CA PRO A 56 0.40 14.82 2.16
C PRO A 56 0.57 15.80 1.01
N ASP A 57 -0.41 16.68 0.84
CA ASP A 57 -0.22 17.87 0.02
C ASP A 57 0.75 18.86 0.68
N VAL A 58 1.45 19.63 -0.16
CA VAL A 58 2.46 20.60 0.27
C VAL A 58 1.88 21.74 1.12
N ALA A 59 0.59 22.04 0.95
CA ALA A 59 -0.11 23.02 1.78
C ALA A 59 -0.20 22.61 3.25
N PHE A 60 -0.14 21.31 3.54
CA PHE A 60 -0.25 20.77 4.91
C PHE A 60 1.07 20.28 5.48
N VAL A 61 1.95 19.75 4.62
CA VAL A 61 3.30 19.36 4.98
C VAL A 61 4.26 19.98 3.97
N PRO A 62 4.97 21.07 4.33
CA PRO A 62 5.81 21.80 3.40
C PRO A 62 6.89 20.95 2.74
N LYS A 63 7.39 21.45 1.61
CA LYS A 63 8.56 20.87 0.94
C LYS A 63 9.72 20.72 1.92
N PRO A 64 10.60 19.73 1.73
CA PRO A 64 11.81 19.50 2.52
C PRO A 64 12.56 20.76 3.00
N ALA A 65 12.75 21.75 2.12
CA ALA A 65 13.45 23.00 2.42
C ALA A 65 12.74 23.89 3.48
N ALA A 66 11.50 23.59 3.83
CA ALA A 66 10.71 24.29 4.85
C ALA A 66 10.19 23.35 5.97
N SER A 67 10.54 22.06 5.95
CA SER A 67 10.14 21.10 7.01
C SER A 67 10.80 21.43 8.35
N THR A 68 10.05 21.22 9.43
CA THR A 68 10.52 21.41 10.81
C THR A 68 11.37 20.24 11.33
N VAL A 69 11.46 19.15 10.56
CA VAL A 69 12.21 17.95 10.93
C VAL A 69 13.68 18.10 10.49
N ILE A 70 14.62 17.67 11.34
CA ILE A 70 16.06 17.69 11.08
C ILE A 70 16.63 16.27 11.30
N PRO A 71 17.37 15.68 10.33
CA PRO A 71 17.67 16.25 9.01
C PRO A 71 16.41 16.30 8.14
N ARG A 72 16.29 17.35 7.32
CA ARG A 72 15.10 17.59 6.47
C ARG A 72 14.74 16.33 5.69
N PRO A 73 13.46 15.91 5.65
CA PRO A 73 13.05 14.77 4.85
C PRO A 73 13.49 14.99 3.41
N PRO A 74 14.12 14.03 2.73
CA PRO A 74 14.29 14.14 1.29
C PRO A 74 12.90 14.25 0.64
N GLY A 75 12.76 15.06 -0.42
CA GLY A 75 11.53 15.07 -1.22
C GLY A 75 11.51 13.89 -2.19
N ASP A 76 10.45 13.78 -2.98
CA ASP A 76 10.59 13.09 -4.26
C ASP A 76 11.58 13.85 -5.18
N THR A 77 11.93 13.26 -6.32
CA THR A 77 12.87 13.89 -7.27
C THR A 77 12.36 15.21 -7.86
N CYS A 78 11.07 15.51 -7.71
CA CYS A 78 10.45 16.78 -8.11
C CYS A 78 10.35 17.80 -6.95
N GLY A 79 10.82 17.45 -5.75
CA GLY A 79 10.79 18.31 -4.57
C GLY A 79 9.43 18.37 -3.85
N ASN A 80 8.51 17.47 -4.14
CA ASN A 80 7.27 17.32 -3.37
C ASN A 80 7.55 16.65 -2.01
N PRO A 81 6.62 16.76 -1.04
CA PRO A 81 6.74 16.06 0.23
C PRO A 81 6.97 14.56 0.03
N HIS A 82 7.87 13.97 0.81
CA HIS A 82 8.10 12.52 0.73
C HIS A 82 6.82 11.74 1.02
N ALA A 83 6.65 10.61 0.35
CA ALA A 83 5.57 9.70 0.71
C ALA A 83 5.74 9.14 2.12
N ARG A 84 4.62 9.04 2.81
CA ARG A 84 4.52 8.46 4.16
C ARG A 84 4.06 7.01 4.12
N ILE A 85 3.34 6.62 3.06
CA ILE A 85 2.92 5.24 2.84
C ILE A 85 3.38 4.81 1.45
N MET A 86 4.06 3.66 1.38
CA MET A 86 4.48 3.04 0.12
C MET A 86 3.72 1.74 -0.12
N CYS A 87 3.48 1.40 -1.39
CA CYS A 87 2.85 0.16 -1.79
C CYS A 87 3.70 -0.55 -2.84
N GLU A 88 3.89 -1.86 -2.66
CA GLU A 88 4.57 -2.74 -3.60
C GLU A 88 3.61 -3.85 -4.00
N VAL A 89 3.25 -3.90 -5.29
CA VAL A 89 2.43 -4.95 -5.88
C VAL A 89 3.34 -5.83 -6.72
N THR A 90 3.23 -7.15 -6.57
CA THR A 90 4.02 -8.09 -7.36
C THR A 90 3.12 -9.22 -7.86
N VAL A 91 3.14 -9.45 -9.17
CA VAL A 91 2.41 -10.53 -9.83
C VAL A 91 3.41 -11.57 -10.34
N GLY A 92 3.18 -12.85 -10.00
CA GLY A 92 4.01 -13.97 -10.46
C GLY A 92 4.98 -14.53 -9.40
N ARG A 93 5.95 -15.32 -9.86
CA ARG A 93 6.78 -16.19 -9.01
C ARG A 93 7.88 -15.51 -8.20
N SER A 94 8.33 -14.27 -8.47
CA SER A 94 9.46 -13.64 -7.75
C SER A 94 9.16 -13.46 -6.24
N VAL A 95 9.84 -14.22 -5.36
CA VAL A 95 9.55 -14.28 -3.90
C VAL A 95 10.56 -13.49 -3.05
N GLY A 96 11.71 -13.08 -3.59
CA GLY A 96 12.78 -12.47 -2.79
C GLY A 96 12.81 -10.94 -2.79
N GLU A 97 12.57 -10.31 -3.94
CA GLU A 97 12.95 -8.91 -4.15
C GLU A 97 11.98 -7.91 -3.52
N SER A 98 10.68 -8.19 -3.53
CA SER A 98 9.63 -7.30 -3.02
C SER A 98 9.77 -7.04 -1.51
N GLY A 99 10.11 -8.07 -0.72
CA GLY A 99 10.30 -7.92 0.73
C GLY A 99 11.50 -7.05 1.10
N ARG A 100 12.62 -7.17 0.35
CA ARG A 100 13.82 -6.35 0.57
C ARG A 100 13.55 -4.89 0.24
N LYS A 101 12.80 -4.62 -0.83
CA LYS A 101 12.38 -3.27 -1.23
C LYS A 101 11.45 -2.63 -0.19
N CYS A 102 10.50 -3.40 0.35
CA CYS A 102 9.64 -2.91 1.44
C CYS A 102 10.46 -2.54 2.69
N LEU A 103 11.43 -3.37 3.07
CA LEU A 103 12.30 -3.10 4.21
C LEU A 103 13.23 -1.92 3.96
N SER A 104 13.68 -1.67 2.72
CA SER A 104 14.45 -0.46 2.42
C SER A 104 13.59 0.78 2.63
N TRP A 105 12.34 0.80 2.15
CA TRP A 105 11.43 1.93 2.38
C TRP A 105 11.25 2.24 3.86
N MET A 106 11.07 1.21 4.69
CA MET A 106 10.91 1.36 6.14
C MET A 106 12.15 1.92 6.88
N ARG A 107 13.32 2.01 6.23
CA ARG A 107 14.51 2.66 6.83
C ARG A 107 14.38 4.17 6.86
N GLU A 108 13.52 4.74 6.02
CA GLU A 108 13.26 6.18 6.04
C GLU A 108 12.40 6.55 7.24
N PRO A 109 12.85 7.49 8.10
CA PRO A 109 12.10 7.87 9.29
C PRO A 109 10.74 8.52 8.97
N TYR A 110 10.55 8.97 7.73
CA TYR A 110 9.29 9.55 7.25
C TYR A 110 8.34 8.53 6.65
N VAL A 111 8.81 7.35 6.23
CA VAL A 111 7.92 6.29 5.75
C VAL A 111 7.31 5.59 6.96
N ARG A 112 6.02 5.82 7.16
CA ARG A 112 5.24 5.36 8.31
C ARG A 112 4.68 3.97 8.11
N ALA A 113 4.33 3.63 6.88
CA ALA A 113 3.83 2.31 6.53
C ALA A 113 4.26 1.86 5.12
N VAL A 114 4.40 0.55 4.94
CA VAL A 114 4.59 -0.08 3.62
C VAL A 114 3.65 -1.27 3.49
N ILE A 115 2.91 -1.32 2.39
CA ILE A 115 2.04 -2.44 2.03
C ILE A 115 2.73 -3.25 0.93
N SER A 116 2.87 -4.56 1.15
CA SER A 116 3.29 -5.50 0.12
C SER A 116 2.12 -6.39 -0.24
N ILE A 117 1.70 -6.41 -1.50
CA ILE A 117 0.69 -7.32 -2.04
C ILE A 117 1.36 -8.19 -3.10
N LYS A 118 1.25 -9.51 -2.91
CA LYS A 118 1.77 -10.49 -3.85
C LYS A 118 0.65 -11.38 -4.37
N ILE A 119 0.66 -11.63 -5.67
CA ILE A 119 -0.35 -12.41 -6.37
C ILE A 119 0.39 -13.49 -7.15
N LEU A 120 0.11 -14.75 -6.81
CA LEU A 120 0.74 -15.87 -7.48
C LEU A 120 0.04 -16.16 -8.82
N GLU A 121 0.72 -16.94 -9.65
CA GLU A 121 0.17 -17.48 -10.88
C GLU A 121 -1.13 -18.26 -10.63
N PRO A 122 -2.05 -18.28 -11.60
CA PRO A 122 -3.27 -19.04 -11.52
C PRO A 122 -2.99 -20.54 -11.51
N ARG A 123 -3.81 -21.28 -10.76
CA ARG A 123 -3.89 -22.73 -10.86
C ARG A 123 -4.78 -23.09 -12.05
N LEU A 124 -4.16 -23.35 -13.19
CA LEU A 124 -4.85 -23.57 -14.48
C LEU A 124 -5.84 -24.77 -14.49
N ASN A 125 -5.73 -25.69 -13.53
CA ASN A 125 -6.61 -26.86 -13.45
C ASN A 125 -7.80 -26.66 -12.50
N MET A 126 -8.00 -25.45 -11.96
CA MET A 126 -8.99 -25.18 -10.92
C MET A 126 -9.67 -23.83 -11.18
N GLN A 127 -11.00 -23.82 -11.29
CA GLN A 127 -11.80 -22.62 -11.51
C GLN A 127 -12.96 -22.50 -10.50
N GLU A 128 -13.25 -21.28 -10.05
CA GLU A 128 -14.43 -20.98 -9.22
C GLU A 128 -15.69 -21.42 -9.97
N PRO A 129 -16.56 -22.28 -9.39
CA PRO A 129 -17.77 -22.74 -10.06
C PRO A 129 -18.70 -21.59 -10.50
N THR A 130 -18.79 -20.53 -9.70
CA THR A 130 -19.72 -19.43 -9.94
C THR A 130 -19.25 -18.46 -11.02
N THR A 131 -17.94 -18.24 -11.15
CA THR A 131 -17.42 -17.18 -12.04
C THR A 131 -16.48 -17.68 -13.12
N GLY A 132 -16.05 -18.94 -13.07
CA GLY A 132 -15.07 -19.52 -13.98
C GLY A 132 -13.63 -19.00 -13.79
N TYR A 133 -13.38 -18.15 -12.79
CA TYR A 133 -12.04 -17.60 -12.58
C TYR A 133 -11.10 -18.63 -11.98
N PHE A 134 -9.87 -18.70 -12.49
CA PHE A 134 -8.87 -19.60 -11.96
C PHE A 134 -8.53 -19.30 -10.50
N TYR A 135 -8.29 -20.36 -9.73
CA TYR A 135 -7.83 -20.22 -8.35
C TYR A 135 -6.44 -19.60 -8.27
N ARG A 136 -6.22 -18.69 -7.31
CA ARG A 136 -4.98 -17.96 -7.06
C ARG A 136 -4.74 -17.81 -5.56
N THR A 137 -3.49 -18.02 -5.16
CA THR A 137 -3.00 -17.64 -3.83
C THR A 137 -2.50 -16.21 -3.87
N MET A 138 -2.83 -15.42 -2.85
CA MET A 138 -2.36 -14.05 -2.69
C MET A 138 -1.87 -13.84 -1.27
N THR A 139 -0.93 -12.94 -1.05
CA THR A 139 -0.43 -12.63 0.30
C THR A 139 -0.26 -11.13 0.45
N ALA A 140 -0.60 -10.61 1.62
CA ALA A 140 -0.33 -9.23 1.97
C ALA A 140 0.55 -9.14 3.21
N LYS A 141 1.37 -8.09 3.28
CA LYS A 141 2.11 -7.71 4.49
C LYS A 141 1.99 -6.22 4.72
N LEU A 142 1.85 -5.84 5.98
CA LEU A 142 1.92 -4.45 6.43
C LEU A 142 3.13 -4.30 7.35
N TYR A 143 4.01 -3.39 6.95
CA TYR A 143 5.11 -2.91 7.77
C TYR A 143 4.71 -1.53 8.30
N ARG A 144 4.88 -1.29 9.61
CA ARG A 144 4.74 0.05 10.20
C ARG A 144 5.90 0.33 11.14
N GLN A 145 6.27 1.59 11.27
CA GLN A 145 7.36 1.97 12.17
C GLN A 145 7.03 1.55 13.61
N GLY A 146 8.01 0.93 14.29
CA GLY A 146 7.88 0.51 15.69
C GLY A 146 6.87 -0.60 15.97
N MET A 147 6.30 -1.24 14.93
CA MET A 147 5.25 -2.26 15.10
C MET A 147 5.65 -3.61 14.50
N PRO A 148 5.15 -4.72 15.05
CA PRO A 148 5.30 -6.03 14.43
C PRO A 148 4.68 -6.08 13.03
N VAL A 149 5.31 -6.83 12.13
CA VAL A 149 4.82 -7.02 10.76
C VAL A 149 3.53 -7.84 10.78
N GLN A 150 2.46 -7.29 10.21
CA GLN A 150 1.20 -8.00 10.03
C GLN A 150 1.17 -8.71 8.67
N ARG A 151 0.50 -9.86 8.60
CA ARG A 151 0.50 -10.74 7.43
C ARG A 151 -0.88 -11.33 7.18
N TRP A 152 -1.22 -11.48 5.90
CA TRP A 152 -2.45 -12.10 5.44
C TRP A 152 -2.16 -13.03 4.27
N ASP A 153 -2.80 -14.18 4.25
CA ASP A 153 -2.77 -15.14 3.13
C ASP A 153 -4.17 -15.22 2.53
N PHE A 154 -4.46 -14.39 1.52
CA PHE A 154 -5.78 -14.26 0.92
C PHE A 154 -5.84 -14.85 -0.50
N GLY A 155 -6.93 -14.62 -1.23
CA GLY A 155 -7.20 -15.28 -2.50
C GLY A 155 -8.33 -16.30 -2.35
N ASN A 156 -8.72 -16.90 -3.47
CA ASN A 156 -9.76 -17.91 -3.50
C ASN A 156 -9.24 -19.32 -3.19
N ILE A 157 -7.94 -19.48 -2.94
CA ILE A 157 -7.37 -20.67 -2.29
C ILE A 157 -6.36 -20.28 -1.21
N LYS A 158 -6.37 -20.98 -0.07
CA LYS A 158 -5.38 -20.78 0.99
C LYS A 158 -3.97 -21.11 0.50
N LYS A 159 -3.00 -20.40 1.04
CA LYS A 159 -1.58 -20.68 0.82
C LYS A 159 -1.26 -22.11 1.29
N TYR A 160 -0.55 -22.87 0.46
CA TYR A 160 -0.21 -24.29 0.66
C TYR A 160 -1.38 -25.29 0.66
N SER A 161 -2.62 -24.85 0.41
CA SER A 161 -3.73 -25.81 0.30
C SER A 161 -3.61 -26.67 -0.97
N GLY A 162 -3.76 -27.98 -0.78
CA GLY A 162 -3.85 -28.98 -1.85
C GLY A 162 -5.28 -29.26 -2.31
N ASP A 163 -6.28 -28.90 -1.49
CA ASP A 163 -7.70 -29.18 -1.74
C ASP A 163 -8.55 -27.90 -1.57
N PRO A 164 -8.75 -27.12 -2.65
CA PRO A 164 -9.54 -25.89 -2.60
C PRO A 164 -11.04 -26.09 -2.38
N ILE A 165 -11.55 -27.31 -2.56
CA ILE A 165 -12.99 -27.59 -2.50
C ILE A 165 -13.41 -27.75 -1.05
N THR A 166 -12.63 -28.49 -0.26
CA THR A 166 -12.91 -28.73 1.16
C THR A 166 -12.26 -27.72 2.09
N ASP A 167 -11.22 -27.04 1.62
CA ASP A 167 -10.53 -25.95 2.34
C ASP A 167 -10.72 -24.59 1.63
N PRO A 168 -11.97 -24.13 1.43
CA PRO A 168 -12.19 -22.82 0.87
C PRO A 168 -11.58 -21.78 1.80
N PRO A 169 -11.01 -20.69 1.25
CA PRO A 169 -10.55 -19.60 2.08
C PRO A 169 -11.70 -19.08 2.93
N GLY A 170 -11.42 -18.67 4.17
CA GLY A 170 -12.35 -17.84 4.95
C GLY A 170 -12.64 -16.46 4.34
N TYR A 171 -12.14 -16.20 3.12
CA TYR A 171 -12.06 -14.92 2.41
C TYR A 171 -13.13 -14.87 1.29
N ASN A 172 -14.39 -15.14 1.62
CA ASN A 172 -15.48 -15.27 0.64
C ASN A 172 -16.41 -14.05 0.56
N ALA A 173 -16.25 -13.06 1.45
CA ALA A 173 -17.10 -11.89 1.51
C ALA A 173 -16.29 -10.59 1.73
N PRO A 174 -16.79 -9.45 1.23
CA PRO A 174 -16.21 -8.15 1.56
C PRO A 174 -16.42 -7.84 3.05
N ASN A 175 -15.66 -6.86 3.56
CA ASN A 175 -15.84 -6.28 4.88
C ASN A 175 -15.52 -7.17 6.10
N LEU A 176 -14.86 -8.30 5.91
CA LEU A 176 -14.39 -9.15 7.00
C LEU A 176 -13.20 -8.49 7.73
N ALA A 177 -13.34 -8.30 9.05
CA ALA A 177 -12.36 -7.58 9.87
C ALA A 177 -10.96 -8.21 9.82
N ALA A 178 -10.87 -9.54 9.78
CA ALA A 178 -9.61 -10.27 9.68
C ALA A 178 -8.85 -10.00 8.37
N TYR A 179 -9.51 -9.43 7.34
CA TYR A 179 -8.98 -9.26 5.98
C TYR A 179 -8.95 -7.80 5.54
N ARG A 180 -8.87 -6.90 6.52
CA ARG A 180 -8.67 -5.48 6.31
C ARG A 180 -7.28 -5.08 6.76
N ILE A 181 -6.59 -4.35 5.89
CA ILE A 181 -5.40 -3.59 6.29
C ILE A 181 -5.91 -2.23 6.76
N THR A 182 -5.59 -1.90 8.01
CA THR A 182 -5.99 -0.64 8.65
C THR A 182 -4.76 0.19 8.96
N ILE A 183 -4.70 1.41 8.41
CA ILE A 183 -3.61 2.37 8.65
C ILE A 183 -4.23 3.68 9.12
N PRO A 184 -3.80 4.27 10.25
CA PRO A 184 -4.30 5.57 10.68
C PRO A 184 -4.01 6.65 9.63
N ILE A 185 -5.00 7.50 9.33
CA ILE A 185 -4.83 8.57 8.34
C ILE A 185 -3.80 9.61 8.80
N SER A 186 -3.67 9.81 10.12
CA SER A 186 -2.67 10.69 10.73
C SER A 186 -1.23 10.38 10.30
N GLU A 187 -0.93 9.12 9.95
CA GLU A 187 0.42 8.73 9.48
C GLU A 187 0.82 9.48 8.19
N VAL A 188 -0.14 9.91 7.35
CA VAL A 188 0.13 10.70 6.14
C VAL A 188 0.59 12.12 6.47
N PHE A 189 0.15 12.67 7.59
CA PHE A 189 0.47 14.05 8.00
C PHE A 189 1.61 14.10 9.03
N TRP A 190 2.33 12.99 9.22
CA TRP A 190 3.45 12.91 10.15
C TRP A 190 4.61 13.83 9.69
N ASP A 191 4.80 14.94 10.40
CA ASP A 191 5.88 15.93 10.19
C ASP A 191 6.30 16.58 11.53
N PRO A 192 6.92 15.82 12.46
CA PRO A 192 7.27 16.33 13.78
C PRO A 192 8.49 17.28 13.73
N PRO A 193 8.54 18.32 14.59
CA PRO A 193 9.77 19.10 14.75
C PRO A 193 10.90 18.21 15.34
N SER A 194 12.15 18.66 15.20
CA SER A 194 13.32 18.01 15.82
C SER A 194 13.85 18.81 17.00
N PRO A 195 13.98 18.22 18.21
CA PRO A 195 13.63 16.84 18.56
C PRO A 195 12.11 16.61 18.59
N ILE A 196 11.67 15.36 18.36
CA ILE A 196 10.24 15.00 18.38
C ILE A 196 9.68 15.21 19.79
N PRO A 197 8.70 16.10 19.98
CA PRO A 197 8.12 16.34 21.30
C PRO A 197 7.38 15.09 21.82
N PRO A 198 7.42 14.83 23.14
CA PRO A 198 6.57 13.81 23.74
C PRO A 198 5.09 14.06 23.42
N GLY A 199 4.40 13.04 22.90
CA GLY A 199 2.97 13.14 22.56
C GLY A 199 2.66 13.90 21.27
N TYR A 200 3.65 14.17 20.41
CA TYR A 200 3.40 14.76 19.09
C TYR A 200 2.26 14.05 18.36
N THR A 201 1.27 14.83 17.94
CA THR A 201 0.10 14.36 17.19
C THR A 201 0.06 15.12 15.87
N PRO A 202 0.05 14.43 14.72
CA PRO A 202 -0.09 15.07 13.42
C PRO A 202 -1.37 15.89 13.31
N ALA A 203 -1.27 17.10 12.74
CA ALA A 203 -2.45 17.89 12.41
C ALA A 203 -3.12 17.32 11.16
N ILE A 204 -4.38 16.88 11.29
CA ILE A 204 -5.17 16.36 10.17
C ILE A 204 -6.03 17.49 9.61
N PRO A 205 -6.03 17.72 8.28
CA PRO A 205 -6.87 18.73 7.66
C PRO A 205 -8.37 18.48 7.89
N PRO A 206 -9.19 19.53 8.16
CA PRO A 206 -10.61 19.36 8.52
C PRO A 206 -11.48 18.67 7.45
N ASN A 207 -11.08 18.75 6.19
CA ASN A 207 -11.79 18.16 5.05
C ASN A 207 -11.48 16.67 4.84
N VAL A 208 -10.53 16.11 5.61
CA VAL A 208 -10.24 14.68 5.60
C VAL A 208 -11.28 13.94 6.43
N VAL A 209 -11.87 12.89 5.87
CA VAL A 209 -12.91 12.08 6.53
C VAL A 209 -12.39 10.73 7.01
N GLY A 210 -12.87 10.31 8.17
CA GLY A 210 -12.53 9.05 8.79
C GLY A 210 -11.24 9.11 9.62
N ILE A 211 -10.91 7.98 10.25
CA ILE A 211 -9.73 7.85 11.13
C ILE A 211 -8.67 6.90 10.57
N ASN A 212 -9.07 5.99 9.69
CA ASN A 212 -8.20 4.97 9.11
C ASN A 212 -8.46 4.82 7.62
N PHE A 213 -7.40 4.56 6.87
CA PHE A 213 -7.51 3.84 5.61
C PHE A 213 -7.93 2.41 5.90
N VAL A 214 -8.96 1.93 5.20
CA VAL A 214 -9.46 0.55 5.32
C VAL A 214 -9.37 -0.10 3.95
N ILE A 215 -8.32 -0.88 3.76
CA ILE A 215 -8.10 -1.62 2.51
C ILE A 215 -8.68 -3.01 2.68
N ASP A 216 -9.73 -3.30 1.93
CA ASP A 216 -10.39 -4.60 1.92
C ASP A 216 -9.70 -5.54 0.94
N LEU A 217 -8.96 -6.54 1.47
CA LEU A 217 -8.21 -7.50 0.66
C LEU A 217 -9.12 -8.38 -0.21
N TYR A 218 -10.39 -8.57 0.17
CA TYR A 218 -11.35 -9.27 -0.69
C TYR A 218 -11.60 -8.49 -1.98
N ARG A 219 -11.67 -7.16 -1.91
CA ARG A 219 -11.87 -6.32 -3.10
C ARG A 219 -10.65 -6.35 -4.02
N ILE A 220 -9.45 -6.37 -3.45
CA ILE A 220 -8.21 -6.58 -4.21
C ILE A 220 -8.21 -7.95 -4.88
N GLN A 221 -8.62 -9.00 -4.17
CA GLN A 221 -8.76 -10.35 -4.73
C GLN A 221 -9.70 -10.39 -5.93
N ARG A 222 -10.86 -9.75 -5.86
CA ARG A 222 -11.81 -9.75 -6.98
C ARG A 222 -11.22 -9.10 -8.23
N VAL A 223 -10.51 -7.99 -8.09
CA VAL A 223 -9.79 -7.36 -9.21
C VAL A 223 -8.74 -8.30 -9.80
N ALA A 224 -7.92 -8.94 -8.96
CA ALA A 224 -6.90 -9.87 -9.40
C ALA A 224 -7.45 -11.10 -10.14
N LEU A 225 -8.63 -11.59 -9.74
CA LEU A 225 -9.30 -12.72 -10.39
C LEU A 225 -9.91 -12.32 -11.74
N GLN A 226 -10.50 -11.12 -11.81
CA GLN A 226 -11.15 -10.57 -13.02
C GLN A 226 -10.16 -10.17 -14.12
N ALA A 227 -8.99 -9.65 -13.76
CA ALA A 227 -7.98 -9.18 -14.71
C ALA A 227 -7.32 -10.30 -15.55
N GLN A 228 -7.79 -11.54 -15.40
CA GLN A 228 -7.50 -12.64 -16.32
C GLN A 228 -8.62 -12.77 -17.34
N THR A 229 -8.39 -12.26 -18.55
CA THR A 229 -8.94 -12.94 -19.72
C THR A 229 -7.93 -14.00 -20.18
N PRO A 230 -8.41 -15.21 -20.55
CA PRO A 230 -7.58 -16.32 -21.02
C PRO A 230 -6.76 -15.97 -22.26
#